data_AF-A0AAD7R2I5-F1
#
_entry.id   AF-A0AAD7R2I5-F1
#
_cell.length_a   1.000
_cell.length_b   1.000
_cell.length_c   1.000
_cell.angle_alpha   90.00
_cell.angle_beta   90.00
_cell.angle_gamma   90.00
#
_symmetry.space_group_name_H-M   'P 1'
#
loop_
_entity.id
_entity.type
_entity.pdbx_description
1 polymer ?
#
loop_
_entity_poly.entity_id
_entity_poly.type
_entity_poly.pdbx_seq_one_letter_code
_entity_poly.pdbx_strand_id
1 'polypeptide(L)'
;MRQLNIRGRKTEIILRTMGQEKPVHSYILPDLEVCGLETRDYIDLPKVFIHRDIPVKKENILRQEDVQRWPYLKEVQIPRLEAEIGLLIGTNAPRAMEPWRVINSEGDGPYAVKTTLGWVVLTGSKRGWQQVS
;
A
#
# COMPACT_ATOMS: atom_id res chain seq x y z
N MET A 1 -7.24 -13.00 -9.18
CA MET A 1 -8.42 -13.23 -10.05
C MET A 1 -9.43 -14.20 -9.44
N ARG A 2 -9.05 -15.42 -8.98
CA ARG A 2 -10.01 -16.37 -8.40
C ARG A 2 -10.69 -15.87 -7.11
N GLN A 3 -9.98 -15.17 -6.24
CA GLN A 3 -10.55 -14.67 -4.98
C GLN A 3 -11.50 -13.47 -5.15
N LEU A 4 -11.27 -12.60 -6.13
CA LEU A 4 -12.14 -11.44 -6.40
C LEU A 4 -13.25 -11.74 -7.43
N ASN A 5 -13.19 -12.88 -8.13
CA ASN A 5 -14.12 -13.28 -9.20
C ASN A 5 -14.31 -12.26 -10.34
N ILE A 6 -13.33 -11.39 -10.58
CA ILE A 6 -13.36 -10.34 -11.63
C ILE A 6 -12.61 -10.83 -12.88
N ARG A 7 -13.17 -10.55 -14.07
CA ARG A 7 -12.52 -10.81 -15.36
C ARG A 7 -11.71 -9.59 -15.80
N GLY A 8 -10.38 -9.74 -15.84
CA GLY A 8 -9.49 -8.69 -16.36
C GLY A 8 -9.30 -8.77 -17.87
N ARG A 9 -9.01 -7.63 -18.50
CA ARG A 9 -8.59 -7.57 -19.90
C ARG A 9 -7.08 -7.75 -20.01
N LYS A 10 -6.63 -8.71 -20.82
CA LYS A 10 -5.19 -8.92 -21.07
C LYS A 10 -4.61 -7.65 -21.71
N THR A 11 -3.48 -7.19 -21.19
CA THR A 11 -2.73 -6.04 -21.69
C THR A 11 -1.23 -6.32 -21.66
N GLU A 12 -0.46 -5.49 -22.34
CA GLU A 12 0.97 -5.36 -22.12
C GLU A 12 1.25 -4.02 -21.43
N ILE A 13 2.16 -4.02 -20.47
CA ILE A 13 2.67 -2.81 -19.83
C ILE A 13 4.18 -2.75 -19.97
N ILE A 14 4.71 -1.55 -20.07
CA ILE A 14 6.14 -1.30 -20.11
C ILE A 14 6.58 -0.92 -18.70
N LEU A 15 7.37 -1.78 -18.05
CA LEU A 15 8.00 -1.47 -16.78
C LEU A 15 9.32 -0.74 -17.05
N ARG A 16 9.35 0.55 -16.75
CA ARG A 16 10.57 1.37 -16.76
C ARG A 16 11.12 1.49 -15.35
N THR A 17 12.37 1.09 -15.18
CA THR A 17 13.16 1.38 -13.98
C THR A 17 14.40 2.15 -14.38
N MET A 18 15.16 2.67 -13.40
CA MET A 18 16.32 3.54 -13.66
C MET A 18 17.37 2.94 -14.61
N GLY A 19 17.49 1.62 -14.71
CA GLY A 19 18.51 0.95 -15.53
C GLY A 19 17.97 0.11 -16.68
N GLN A 20 16.63 -0.06 -16.80
CA GLN A 20 16.06 -0.94 -17.81
C GLN A 20 14.60 -0.62 -18.13
N GLU A 21 14.20 -0.96 -19.34
CA GLU A 21 12.83 -0.97 -19.80
C GLU A 21 12.48 -2.40 -20.23
N LYS A 22 11.38 -2.95 -19.69
CA LYS A 22 10.95 -4.30 -20.00
C LYS A 22 9.44 -4.37 -20.24
N PRO A 23 8.98 -4.89 -21.39
CA PRO A 23 7.57 -5.21 -21.59
C PRO A 23 7.17 -6.42 -20.74
N VAL A 24 6.02 -6.33 -20.08
CA VAL A 24 5.46 -7.38 -19.22
C VAL A 24 3.97 -7.53 -19.52
N HIS A 25 3.53 -8.78 -19.68
CA HIS A 25 2.10 -9.07 -19.80
C HIS A 25 1.40 -8.90 -18.46
N SER A 26 0.28 -8.19 -18.47
CA SER A 26 -0.55 -7.92 -17.30
C SER A 26 -2.04 -8.06 -17.66
N TYR A 27 -2.90 -7.87 -16.66
CA TYR A 27 -4.33 -7.74 -16.83
C TYR A 27 -4.77 -6.43 -16.21
N ILE A 28 -5.65 -5.70 -16.88
CA ILE A 28 -6.31 -4.51 -16.33
C ILE A 28 -7.65 -4.94 -15.77
N LEU A 29 -7.91 -4.56 -14.52
CA LEU A 29 -9.23 -4.64 -13.91
C LEU A 29 -9.90 -3.26 -13.99
N PRO A 30 -11.08 -3.15 -14.64
CA PRO A 30 -11.90 -1.96 -14.53
C PRO A 30 -12.70 -1.95 -13.21
N ASP A 31 -13.11 -0.75 -12.80
CA ASP A 31 -14.20 -0.52 -11.83
C ASP A 31 -14.02 -1.25 -10.48
N LEU A 32 -12.81 -1.14 -9.90
CA LEU A 32 -12.55 -1.66 -8.57
C LEU A 32 -12.71 -0.54 -7.54
N GLU A 33 -13.44 -0.82 -6.47
CA GLU A 33 -13.56 0.05 -5.31
C GLU A 33 -12.92 -0.58 -4.08
N VAL A 34 -12.42 0.25 -3.17
CA VAL A 34 -11.89 -0.16 -1.87
C VAL A 34 -12.47 0.70 -0.76
N CYS A 35 -12.61 0.12 0.43
CA CYS A 35 -13.02 0.82 1.65
C CYS A 35 -12.11 0.42 2.81
N GLY A 36 -12.08 1.26 3.84
CA GLY A 36 -11.39 0.92 5.10
C GLY A 36 -12.11 -0.20 5.85
N LEU A 37 -11.44 -0.81 6.81
CA LEU A 37 -12.04 -1.89 7.62
C LEU A 37 -13.14 -1.39 8.57
N GLU A 38 -13.05 -0.14 8.98
CA GLU A 38 -13.96 0.50 9.94
C GLU A 38 -14.92 1.48 9.26
N THR A 39 -14.64 1.87 8.01
CA THR A 39 -15.39 2.88 7.26
C THR A 39 -16.20 2.20 6.15
N ARG A 40 -17.31 2.81 5.76
CA ARG A 40 -18.10 2.40 4.58
C ARG A 40 -17.93 3.37 3.42
N ASP A 41 -16.83 4.12 3.44
CA ASP A 41 -16.50 5.09 2.41
C ASP A 41 -15.72 4.36 1.32
N TYR A 42 -16.39 4.15 0.19
CA TYR A 42 -15.82 3.49 -0.98
C TYR A 42 -15.05 4.50 -1.82
N ILE A 43 -13.90 4.04 -2.32
CA ILE A 43 -12.99 4.82 -3.14
C ILE A 43 -12.78 4.04 -4.44
N ASP A 44 -13.18 4.66 -5.54
CA ASP A 44 -12.85 4.19 -6.88
C ASP A 44 -11.34 4.17 -7.06
N LEU A 45 -10.80 3.00 -7.41
CA LEU A 45 -9.42 2.88 -7.81
C LEU A 45 -9.29 3.21 -9.30
N PRO A 46 -8.19 3.89 -9.69
CA PRO A 46 -7.81 3.99 -11.09
C PRO A 46 -7.50 2.59 -11.64
N LYS A 47 -7.24 2.50 -12.96
CA LYS A 47 -6.86 1.24 -13.63
C LYS A 47 -5.88 0.42 -12.80
N VAL A 48 -6.34 -0.73 -12.32
CA VAL A 48 -5.54 -1.66 -11.51
C VAL A 48 -4.89 -2.68 -12.43
N PHE A 49 -3.57 -2.80 -12.32
CA PHE A 49 -2.79 -3.78 -13.04
C PHE A 49 -2.52 -4.99 -12.16
N ILE A 50 -2.74 -6.18 -12.70
CA ILE A 50 -2.45 -7.44 -12.01
C ILE A 50 -1.03 -7.87 -12.34
N HIS A 51 -0.26 -8.15 -11.30
CA HIS A 51 1.00 -8.87 -11.40
C HIS A 51 0.87 -10.21 -10.65
N ARG A 52 1.44 -11.29 -11.18
CA ARG A 52 1.32 -12.63 -10.56
C ARG A 52 2.04 -12.71 -9.22
N ASP A 53 3.20 -12.06 -9.15
CA ASP A 53 4.02 -12.02 -7.95
C ASP A 53 4.06 -10.59 -7.41
N ILE A 54 3.41 -10.36 -6.29
CA ILE A 54 3.55 -9.14 -5.50
C ILE A 54 4.76 -9.35 -4.58
N PRO A 55 5.82 -8.51 -4.62
CA PRO A 55 7.04 -8.72 -3.85
C PRO A 55 6.87 -8.34 -2.37
N VAL A 56 5.86 -8.87 -1.70
CA VAL A 56 5.60 -8.64 -0.29
C VAL A 56 5.59 -9.97 0.45
N LYS A 57 6.39 -10.06 1.51
CA LYS A 57 6.44 -11.22 2.40
C LYS A 57 5.53 -10.99 3.61
N LYS A 58 5.12 -12.07 4.29
CA LYS A 58 4.30 -11.95 5.50
C LYS A 58 5.03 -11.19 6.61
N GLU A 59 6.36 -11.29 6.65
CA GLU A 59 7.22 -10.54 7.56
C GLU A 59 7.20 -9.01 7.31
N ASN A 60 6.74 -8.57 6.12
CA ASN A 60 6.58 -7.15 5.82
C ASN A 60 5.22 -6.60 6.31
N ILE A 61 4.30 -7.47 6.74
CA ILE A 61 3.01 -7.06 7.29
C ILE A 61 3.25 -6.65 8.73
N LEU A 62 3.07 -5.36 9.01
CA LEU A 62 3.18 -4.83 10.36
C LEU A 62 2.19 -5.51 11.30
N ARG A 63 2.65 -5.79 12.51
CA ARG A 63 1.81 -6.22 13.63
C ARG A 63 1.74 -5.13 14.68
N GLN A 64 0.75 -5.22 15.56
CA GLN A 64 0.60 -4.24 16.65
C GLN A 64 1.87 -4.16 17.52
N GLU A 65 2.52 -5.30 17.78
CA GLU A 65 3.78 -5.41 18.52
C GLU A 65 4.94 -4.65 17.85
N ASP A 66 4.92 -4.51 16.52
CA ASP A 66 5.94 -3.75 15.82
C ASP A 66 5.85 -2.27 16.15
N VAL A 67 4.63 -1.73 16.24
CA VAL A 67 4.36 -0.30 16.46
C VAL A 67 4.45 0.09 17.93
N GLN A 68 4.07 -0.82 18.84
CA GLN A 68 4.02 -0.55 20.29
C GLN A 68 5.38 -0.20 20.91
N ARG A 69 6.50 -0.49 20.24
CA ARG A 69 7.83 -0.09 20.69
C ARG A 69 8.07 1.43 20.67
N TRP A 70 7.23 2.19 19.97
CA TRP A 70 7.31 3.65 19.89
C TRP A 70 6.18 4.31 20.70
N PRO A 71 6.48 4.93 21.86
CA PRO A 71 5.45 5.50 22.74
C PRO A 71 4.57 6.59 22.08
N TYR A 72 5.13 7.34 21.13
CA TYR A 72 4.42 8.37 20.39
C TYR A 72 3.43 7.80 19.35
N LEU A 73 3.54 6.52 18.99
CA LEU A 73 2.61 5.84 18.09
C LEU A 73 1.51 5.05 18.82
N LYS A 74 1.28 5.33 20.11
CA LYS A 74 0.28 4.61 20.95
C LYS A 74 -1.14 4.61 20.39
N GLU A 75 -1.50 5.60 19.58
CA GLU A 75 -2.83 5.71 18.96
C GLU A 75 -2.97 4.90 17.67
N VAL A 76 -1.86 4.39 17.12
CA VAL A 76 -1.87 3.58 15.89
C VAL A 76 -2.30 2.16 16.24
N GLN A 77 -3.49 1.79 15.81
CA GLN A 77 -4.04 0.45 15.93
C GLN A 77 -3.89 -0.28 14.60
N ILE A 78 -3.18 -1.41 14.63
CA ILE A 78 -2.95 -2.29 13.48
C ILE A 78 -3.91 -3.48 13.59
N PRO A 79 -4.87 -3.62 12.65
CA PRO A 79 -5.83 -4.70 12.67
C PRO A 79 -5.13 -6.04 12.41
N ARG A 80 -5.49 -7.08 13.16
CA ARG A 80 -5.01 -8.44 12.91
C ARG A 80 -5.85 -9.06 11.79
N LEU A 81 -5.25 -9.17 10.60
CA LEU A 81 -5.87 -9.77 9.43
C LEU A 81 -5.19 -11.08 9.06
N GLU A 82 -5.96 -12.15 8.93
CA GLU A 82 -5.50 -13.43 8.38
C GLU A 82 -5.90 -13.52 6.91
N ALA A 83 -5.43 -12.56 6.11
CA ALA A 83 -5.73 -12.45 4.68
C ALA A 83 -4.45 -12.43 3.84
N GLU A 84 -4.55 -12.92 2.60
CA GLU A 84 -3.47 -12.81 1.62
C GLU A 84 -3.44 -11.41 1.00
N ILE A 85 -2.24 -10.95 0.64
CA ILE A 85 -2.08 -9.67 -0.05
C ILE A 85 -2.49 -9.86 -1.51
N GLY A 86 -3.68 -9.36 -1.86
CA GLY A 86 -4.22 -9.45 -3.21
C GLY A 86 -4.04 -8.19 -4.07
N LEU A 87 -3.73 -7.04 -3.45
CA LEU A 87 -3.72 -5.74 -4.11
C LEU A 87 -2.67 -4.82 -3.48
N LEU A 88 -1.89 -4.14 -4.33
CA LEU A 88 -1.06 -3.02 -3.92
C LEU A 88 -1.70 -1.72 -4.41
N ILE A 89 -1.96 -0.80 -3.48
CA ILE A 89 -2.44 0.54 -3.78
C ILE A 89 -1.23 1.47 -3.72
N GLY A 90 -0.92 2.11 -4.84
CA GLY A 90 0.18 3.05 -4.94
C GLY A 90 -0.30 4.50 -4.89
N THR A 91 0.62 5.40 -5.21
CA THR A 91 0.38 6.85 -5.30
C THR A 91 -0.55 7.26 -6.45
N ASN A 92 -0.95 6.31 -7.31
CA ASN A 92 -1.92 6.55 -8.37
C ASN A 92 -3.37 6.72 -7.84
N ALA A 93 -3.64 6.38 -6.59
CA ALA A 93 -4.95 6.55 -5.94
C ALA A 93 -4.89 7.65 -4.85
N PRO A 94 -4.89 8.95 -5.23
CA PRO A 94 -4.68 10.05 -4.28
C PRO A 94 -5.74 10.10 -3.17
N ARG A 95 -7.01 9.81 -3.48
CA ARG A 95 -8.10 9.76 -2.48
C ARG A 95 -7.88 8.69 -1.40
N ALA A 96 -7.22 7.57 -1.74
CA ALA A 96 -6.90 6.52 -0.78
C ALA A 96 -5.68 6.87 0.10
N MET A 97 -4.83 7.78 -0.39
CA MET A 97 -3.57 8.20 0.25
C MET A 97 -3.67 9.56 0.92
N GLU A 98 -4.83 10.21 0.88
CA GLU A 98 -5.05 11.52 1.47
C GLU A 98 -4.84 11.45 3.00
N PRO A 99 -3.92 12.27 3.56
CA PRO A 99 -3.64 12.28 4.98
C PRO A 99 -4.73 13.03 5.73
N TRP A 100 -5.40 12.34 6.65
CA TRP A 100 -6.37 12.94 7.57
C TRP A 100 -5.73 13.30 8.91
N ARG A 101 -4.67 12.58 9.26
CA ARG A 101 -3.86 12.85 10.44
C ARG A 101 -2.45 12.34 10.22
N VAL A 102 -1.48 13.08 10.73
CA VAL A 102 -0.06 12.69 10.70
C VAL A 102 0.47 12.70 12.11
N ILE A 103 1.16 11.63 12.50
CA ILE A 103 2.00 11.57 13.69
C ILE A 103 3.44 11.62 13.20
N ASN A 104 4.14 12.68 13.56
CA ASN A 104 5.53 12.87 13.16
C ASN A 104 6.44 11.84 13.84
N SER A 105 7.56 11.51 13.19
CA SER A 105 8.58 10.66 13.78
C SER A 105 9.32 11.38 14.90
N GLU A 106 9.81 10.60 15.87
CA GLU A 106 10.82 11.05 16.82
C GLU A 106 12.18 10.46 16.45
N GLY A 107 13.16 11.33 16.18
CA GLY A 107 14.49 10.94 15.70
C GLY A 107 14.43 10.17 14.38
N ASP A 108 15.17 9.06 14.29
CA ASP A 108 15.18 8.14 13.14
C ASP A 108 14.02 7.12 13.17
N GLY A 109 13.01 7.37 14.01
CA GLY A 109 11.83 6.52 14.13
C GLY A 109 10.86 6.64 12.95
N PRO A 110 9.88 5.74 12.85
CA PRO A 110 8.84 5.83 11.83
C PRO A 110 7.86 6.97 12.11
N TYR A 111 7.15 7.38 11.06
CA TYR A 111 5.98 8.25 11.18
C TYR A 111 4.72 7.50 10.74
N ALA A 112 3.56 7.99 11.15
CA ALA A 112 2.29 7.37 10.81
C ALA A 112 1.32 8.37 10.18
N VAL A 113 0.55 7.90 9.21
CA VAL A 113 -0.46 8.67 8.50
C VAL A 113 -1.79 7.93 8.58
N LYS A 114 -2.84 8.59 9.07
CA LYS A 114 -4.22 8.10 8.97
C LYS A 114 -4.78 8.51 7.63
N THR A 115 -5.30 7.56 6.87
CA THR A 115 -6.11 7.79 5.68
C THR A 115 -7.51 7.18 5.88
N THR A 116 -8.37 7.36 4.88
CA THR A 116 -9.68 6.72 4.75
C THR A 116 -9.64 5.20 4.85
N LEU A 117 -8.54 4.57 4.41
CA LEU A 117 -8.38 3.11 4.40
C LEU A 117 -7.81 2.56 5.71
N GLY A 118 -7.19 3.40 6.55
CA GLY A 118 -6.57 2.98 7.80
C GLY A 118 -5.29 3.74 8.14
N TRP A 119 -4.49 3.18 9.04
CA TRP A 119 -3.18 3.71 9.38
C TRP A 119 -2.11 3.16 8.44
N VAL A 120 -1.26 4.03 7.92
CA VAL A 120 -0.04 3.71 7.19
C VAL A 120 1.14 4.11 8.06
N VAL A 121 2.03 3.17 8.37
CA VAL A 121 3.26 3.43 9.12
C VAL A 121 4.44 3.36 8.15
N LEU A 122 5.18 4.46 8.06
CA LEU A 122 6.28 4.62 7.12
C LEU A 122 7.58 4.64 7.92
N THR A 123 8.37 3.60 7.69
CA THR A 123 9.67 3.41 8.35
C THR A 123 10.78 3.79 7.36
N GLY A 124 11.82 4.44 7.87
CA GLY A 124 13.03 4.64 7.08
C GLY A 124 13.70 3.29 6.83
N SER A 125 13.68 2.81 5.58
CA SER A 125 14.57 1.72 5.20
C SER A 125 16.01 2.24 5.27
N LYS A 126 16.91 1.55 5.98
CA LYS A 126 18.36 1.85 5.99
C LYS A 126 19.05 1.69 4.61
N ARG A 127 18.30 1.71 3.51
CA ARG A 127 18.82 1.65 2.14
C ARG A 127 18.24 2.78 1.31
N GLY A 128 19.05 3.83 1.19
CA GLY A 128 19.19 4.65 -0.02
C GLY A 128 17.95 5.41 -0.46
N TRP A 129 17.74 6.58 0.13
CA TRP A 129 17.19 7.72 -0.59
C TRP A 129 18.21 8.85 -0.45
N GLN A 130 18.97 9.12 -1.52
CA GLN A 130 19.66 10.39 -1.64
C GLN A 130 18.61 11.42 -2.03
N GLN A 131 18.39 12.38 -1.14
CA GLN A 131 17.59 13.56 -1.40
C GLN A 131 18.32 14.40 -2.45
N VAL A 132 17.67 14.66 -3.58
CA VAL A 132 18.16 15.68 -4.53
C VAL A 132 17.51 16.99 -4.08
N SER A 133 18.34 17.86 -3.50
CA SER A 133 18.07 19.29 -3.33
C SER A 133 18.29 20.03 -4.64
#